data_AF-A0A2T6AZE0-F1
#
_entry.id   AF-A0A2T6AZE0-F1
#
_cell.length_a   1.000
_cell.length_b   1.000
_cell.length_c   1.000
_cell.angle_alpha   90.00
_cell.angle_beta   90.00
_cell.angle_gamma   90.00
#
_symmetry.space_group_name_H-M   'P 1'
#
loop_
_entity.id
_entity.type
_entity.pdbx_description
1 polymer ?
#
loop_
_entity_poly.entity_id
_entity_poly.type
_entity_poly.pdbx_seq_one_letter_code
_entity_poly.pdbx_strand_id
1 'polypeptide(L)'
;MPNSEIWNQVITNYSVYDTRRAEWTFGVGYGSNLAEAERVIRDTILSDERSKTEPEPFIQVNNLGESSVDFLVRVWVSSADHFQYQADMKRKVKEALDANGIEIPFPARTLYQVGPE
;
A
#
# COMPACT_ATOMS: atom_id res chain seq x y z
N MET A 1 -21.50 40.14 -31.34
CA MET A 1 -20.42 39.50 -30.56
C MET A 1 -21.03 38.32 -29.82
N PRO A 2 -20.78 37.06 -30.21
CA PRO A 2 -21.17 35.92 -29.41
C PRO A 2 -19.99 35.43 -28.57
N ASN A 3 -20.27 35.17 -27.29
CA ASN A 3 -19.37 34.73 -26.24
C ASN A 3 -18.48 33.55 -26.66
N SER A 4 -17.28 33.86 -27.11
CA SER A 4 -16.14 32.97 -27.16
C SER A 4 -15.39 33.13 -25.85
N GLU A 5 -15.65 32.28 -24.87
CA GLU A 5 -14.69 31.87 -23.84
C GLU A 5 -15.38 31.01 -22.79
N ILE A 6 -14.57 30.13 -22.21
CA ILE A 6 -14.87 29.17 -21.14
C ILE A 6 -15.32 27.80 -21.68
N TRP A 7 -14.62 26.77 -21.18
CA TRP A 7 -14.91 25.33 -21.23
C TRP A 7 -13.99 24.40 -22.05
N ASN A 8 -12.74 24.81 -22.30
CA ASN A 8 -11.64 23.86 -22.54
C ASN A 8 -10.84 23.57 -21.26
N GLN A 9 -11.51 23.43 -20.12
CA GLN A 9 -10.92 22.65 -19.04
C GLN A 9 -11.07 21.19 -19.43
N VAL A 10 -9.94 20.52 -19.65
CA VAL A 10 -9.87 19.07 -19.56
C VAL A 10 -10.29 18.73 -18.14
N ILE A 11 -11.58 18.53 -17.92
CA ILE A 11 -12.08 17.87 -16.72
C ILE A 11 -11.55 16.46 -16.87
N THR A 12 -10.39 16.17 -16.26
CA THR A 12 -9.95 14.80 -16.05
C THR A 12 -11.04 14.15 -15.23
N ASN A 13 -11.94 13.46 -15.92
CA ASN A 13 -13.10 12.86 -15.35
C ASN A 13 -12.62 11.66 -14.53
N TYR A 14 -12.38 11.88 -13.24
CA TYR A 14 -12.12 10.82 -12.26
C TYR A 14 -13.34 9.91 -12.02
N SER A 15 -14.47 10.19 -12.68
CA SER A 15 -15.77 9.52 -12.56
C SER A 15 -16.13 8.60 -13.74
N VAL A 16 -15.26 8.42 -14.76
CA VAL A 16 -15.59 7.54 -15.91
C VAL A 16 -15.50 6.05 -15.58
N TYR A 17 -14.67 5.67 -14.60
CA TYR A 17 -14.46 4.28 -14.25
C TYR A 17 -15.11 3.96 -12.91
N ASP A 18 -15.93 2.90 -12.87
CA ASP A 18 -16.62 2.43 -11.65
C ASP A 18 -15.65 1.84 -10.61
N THR A 19 -14.42 1.55 -11.01
CA THR A 19 -13.39 0.98 -10.14
C THR A 19 -12.10 1.77 -10.18
N ARG A 20 -11.40 1.81 -9.04
CA ARG A 20 -10.05 2.36 -8.90
C ARG A 20 -9.14 1.33 -8.24
N ARG A 21 -7.85 1.40 -8.56
CA ARG A 21 -6.83 0.56 -7.94
C ARG A 21 -6.27 1.28 -6.72
N ALA A 22 -6.55 0.75 -5.54
CA ALA A 22 -5.89 1.16 -4.31
C ALA A 22 -4.47 0.58 -4.28
N GLU A 23 -3.51 1.35 -3.75
CA GLU A 23 -2.09 0.98 -3.76
C GLU A 23 -1.42 1.33 -2.42
N TRP A 24 -0.67 0.39 -1.86
CA TRP A 24 0.12 0.61 -0.63
C TRP A 24 1.51 0.04 -0.77
N THR A 25 2.42 0.59 0.04
CA THR A 25 3.72 0.01 0.31
C THR A 25 3.78 -0.30 1.81
N PHE A 26 4.00 -1.56 2.16
CA PHE A 26 4.20 -1.99 3.54
C PHE A 26 5.61 -2.55 3.69
N GLY A 27 6.43 -1.88 4.50
CA GLY A 27 7.79 -2.31 4.83
C GLY A 27 7.80 -3.18 6.07
N VAL A 28 8.50 -4.32 6.00
CA VAL A 28 8.76 -5.20 7.15
C VAL A 28 10.27 -5.33 7.38
N GLY A 29 10.68 -5.68 8.60
CA GLY A 29 12.10 -5.82 8.93
C GLY A 29 12.77 -6.95 8.13
N TYR A 30 14.06 -6.81 7.80
CA TYR A 30 14.84 -7.82 7.04
C TYR A 30 14.88 -9.21 7.68
N GLY A 31 14.71 -9.30 9.00
CA GLY A 31 14.63 -10.57 9.73
C GLY A 31 13.25 -11.25 9.70
N SER A 32 12.24 -10.61 9.09
CA SER A 32 10.87 -11.12 9.07
C SER A 32 10.73 -12.34 8.15
N ASN A 33 9.85 -13.26 8.50
CA ASN A 33 9.41 -14.29 7.55
C ASN A 33 8.51 -13.65 6.49
N LEU A 34 9.07 -13.45 5.29
CA LEU A 34 8.38 -12.76 4.20
C LEU A 34 7.11 -13.49 3.71
N ALA A 35 7.11 -14.83 3.72
CA ALA A 35 5.93 -15.60 3.33
C ALA A 35 4.77 -15.39 4.31
N GLU A 36 5.08 -15.33 5.61
CA GLU A 36 4.08 -15.05 6.63
C GLU A 36 3.60 -13.60 6.56
N ALA A 37 4.50 -12.65 6.33
CA ALA A 37 4.13 -11.25 6.15
C ALA A 37 3.21 -11.03 4.94
N GLU A 38 3.54 -11.64 3.79
CA GLU A 38 2.67 -11.58 2.61
C GLU A 38 1.30 -12.17 2.90
N ARG A 39 1.24 -13.33 3.57
CA ARG A 39 -0.02 -13.99 3.94
C ARG A 39 -0.88 -13.10 4.83
N VAL A 40 -0.32 -12.51 5.89
CA VAL A 40 -1.04 -11.62 6.80
C VAL A 40 -1.56 -10.38 6.06
N ILE A 41 -0.74 -9.76 5.20
CA ILE A 41 -1.15 -8.61 4.37
C ILE A 41 -2.30 -9.02 3.45
N ARG A 42 -2.14 -10.13 2.71
CA ARG A 42 -3.13 -10.65 1.77
C ARG A 42 -4.46 -10.96 2.44
N ASP A 43 -4.43 -11.75 3.52
CA ASP A 43 -5.63 -12.17 4.25
C ASP A 43 -6.37 -10.95 4.81
N THR A 44 -5.64 -9.98 5.37
CA THR A 44 -6.23 -8.74 5.91
C THR A 44 -6.93 -7.93 4.83
N ILE A 45 -6.25 -7.71 3.70
CA ILE A 45 -6.76 -6.93 2.57
C ILE A 45 -7.97 -7.63 1.93
N LEU A 46 -7.88 -8.93 1.66
CA LEU A 46 -8.93 -9.68 0.97
C LEU A 46 -10.11 -10.08 1.87
N SER A 47 -9.99 -9.93 3.19
CA SER A 47 -11.11 -10.11 4.12
C SER A 47 -12.14 -8.97 4.07
N ASP A 48 -11.78 -7.79 3.54
CA ASP A 48 -12.68 -6.66 3.41
C ASP A 48 -13.54 -6.81 2.15
N GLU A 49 -14.86 -6.74 2.28
CA GLU A 49 -15.82 -6.96 1.20
C GLU A 49 -15.68 -5.98 0.01
N ARG A 50 -15.03 -4.84 0.24
CA ARG A 50 -14.75 -3.83 -0.82
C ARG A 50 -13.67 -4.31 -1.79
N SER A 51 -12.88 -5.31 -1.43
CA SER A 51 -11.82 -5.89 -2.25
C SER A 51 -12.37 -6.67 -3.43
N LYS A 52 -11.92 -6.32 -4.64
CA LYS A 52 -12.18 -7.13 -5.84
C LYS A 52 -11.01 -8.07 -6.08
N THR A 53 -11.33 -9.35 -6.28
CA THR A 53 -10.35 -10.41 -6.60
C THR A 53 -10.08 -10.57 -8.10
N GLU A 54 -10.89 -9.92 -8.93
CA GLU A 54 -10.70 -9.83 -10.38
C GLU A 54 -10.73 -8.35 -10.77
N PRO A 55 -9.66 -7.81 -11.39
CA PRO A 55 -8.36 -8.44 -11.66
C PRO A 55 -7.61 -8.93 -10.41
N GLU A 56 -6.75 -9.92 -10.59
CA GLU A 56 -5.97 -10.52 -9.49
C GLU A 56 -5.19 -9.45 -8.69
N PRO A 57 -5.34 -9.42 -7.35
CA PRO A 57 -4.55 -8.57 -6.46
C PRO A 57 -3.05 -8.78 -6.63
N PHE A 58 -2.30 -7.70 -6.79
CA PHE A 58 -0.84 -7.76 -6.80
C PHE A 58 -0.31 -7.54 -5.38
N ILE A 59 0.36 -8.53 -4.80
CA ILE A 59 0.94 -8.45 -3.45
C ILE A 59 2.29 -9.15 -3.50
N GLN A 60 3.37 -8.38 -3.67
CA GLN A 60 4.73 -8.94 -3.81
C GLN A 60 5.77 -7.98 -3.24
N VAL A 61 6.93 -8.52 -2.85
CA VAL A 61 8.12 -7.71 -2.55
C VAL A 61 8.54 -6.99 -3.83
N ASN A 62 8.66 -5.66 -3.75
CA ASN A 62 9.02 -4.82 -4.89
C ASN A 62 10.24 -3.92 -4.61
N ASN A 63 10.71 -3.85 -3.37
CA ASN A 63 11.91 -3.10 -3.03
C ASN A 63 12.63 -3.69 -1.80
N LEU A 64 13.97 -3.59 -1.80
CA LEU A 64 14.83 -3.85 -0.65
C LEU A 64 15.41 -2.50 -0.22
N GLY A 65 14.78 -1.86 0.76
CA GLY A 65 15.09 -0.52 1.22
C GLY A 65 16.22 -0.47 2.26
N GLU A 66 16.54 0.74 2.73
CA GLU A 66 17.63 0.94 3.70
C GLU A 66 17.38 0.25 5.06
N SER A 67 16.12 0.11 5.47
CA SER A 67 15.76 -0.49 6.76
C SER A 67 14.64 -1.54 6.65
N SER A 68 14.04 -1.73 5.48
CA SER A 68 12.87 -2.61 5.27
C SER A 68 12.94 -3.40 3.97
N VAL A 69 12.21 -4.51 3.94
CA VAL A 69 11.76 -5.21 2.73
C VAL A 69 10.34 -4.75 2.44
N ASP A 70 10.10 -4.16 1.27
CA ASP A 70 8.86 -3.48 0.97
C ASP A 70 7.95 -4.31 0.05
N PHE A 71 6.74 -4.59 0.52
CA PHE A 71 5.67 -5.15 -0.29
C PHE A 71 4.90 -4.06 -1.01
N LEU A 72 4.76 -4.20 -2.33
CA LEU A 72 3.81 -3.44 -3.12
C LEU A 72 2.48 -4.20 -3.17
N VAL A 73 1.42 -3.53 -2.74
CA VAL A 73 0.07 -4.08 -2.64
C VAL A 73 -0.85 -3.27 -3.54
N ARG A 74 -1.56 -3.93 -4.47
CA ARG A 74 -2.54 -3.29 -5.35
C ARG A 74 -3.81 -4.13 -5.44
N VAL A 75 -4.94 -3.50 -5.13
CA VAL A 75 -6.26 -4.14 -5.18
C VAL A 75 -7.27 -3.20 -5.84
N TRP A 76 -8.14 -3.75 -6.67
CA TRP A 76 -9.24 -3.00 -7.25
C TRP A 76 -10.40 -2.88 -6.27
N VAL A 77 -11.02 -1.71 -6.24
CA VAL A 77 -12.15 -1.36 -5.38
C VAL A 77 -13.12 -0.46 -6.17
N SER A 78 -14.36 -0.35 -5.71
CA SER A 78 -15.30 0.68 -6.19
C SER A 78 -14.69 2.08 -6.08
N SER A 79 -14.90 2.92 -7.08
CA SER A 79 -14.44 4.32 -7.08
C SER A 79 -14.99 5.11 -5.90
N ALA A 80 -16.21 4.81 -5.46
CA ALA A 80 -16.86 5.46 -4.31
C ALA A 80 -16.19 5.12 -2.98
N ASP A 81 -15.72 3.88 -2.83
CA ASP A 81 -15.16 3.39 -1.57
C ASP A 81 -13.65 3.59 -1.48
N HIS A 82 -12.99 3.89 -2.60
CA HIS A 82 -11.53 3.96 -2.72
C HIS A 82 -10.86 4.76 -1.61
N PHE A 83 -11.35 5.95 -1.30
CA PHE A 83 -10.71 6.82 -0.28
C PHE A 83 -10.76 6.20 1.11
N GLN A 84 -11.92 5.68 1.53
CA GLN A 84 -12.08 5.06 2.85
C GLN A 84 -11.31 3.75 2.93
N TYR A 85 -11.44 2.91 1.91
CA TYR A 85 -10.72 1.65 1.81
C TYR A 85 -9.19 1.84 1.88
N GLN A 86 -8.65 2.82 1.14
CA GLN A 86 -7.23 3.19 1.16
C GLN A 86 -6.74 3.55 2.56
N ALA A 87 -7.56 4.25 3.36
CA ALA A 87 -7.22 4.67 4.71
C ALA A 87 -7.38 3.53 5.73
N ASP A 88 -8.51 2.83 5.69
CA ASP A 88 -8.84 1.74 6.62
C ASP A 88 -7.80 0.61 6.55
N MET A 89 -7.43 0.20 5.34
CA MET A 89 -6.50 -0.91 5.15
C MET A 89 -5.10 -0.60 5.67
N LYS A 90 -4.64 0.67 5.64
CA LYS A 90 -3.35 1.03 6.24
C LYS A 90 -3.33 0.69 7.72
N ARG A 91 -4.39 1.05 8.44
CA ARG A 91 -4.52 0.78 9.87
C ARG A 91 -4.69 -0.71 10.13
N LYS A 92 -5.63 -1.37 9.44
CA LYS A 92 -5.90 -2.81 9.64
C LYS A 92 -4.67 -3.66 9.37
N VAL A 93 -3.95 -3.41 8.28
CA VAL A 93 -2.72 -4.15 7.95
C VAL A 93 -1.64 -3.92 9.00
N LYS A 94 -1.45 -2.68 9.46
CA LYS A 94 -0.51 -2.39 10.56
C LYS A 94 -0.87 -3.20 11.81
N GLU A 95 -2.12 -3.12 12.26
CA GLU A 95 -2.59 -3.83 13.45
C GLU A 95 -2.48 -5.35 13.29
N ALA A 96 -2.71 -5.89 12.09
CA ALA A 96 -2.55 -7.31 11.79
C ALA A 96 -1.09 -7.77 11.80
N LEU A 97 -0.17 -6.97 11.22
CA LEU A 97 1.27 -7.25 11.27
C LEU A 97 1.76 -7.28 12.72
N ASP A 98 1.39 -6.30 13.54
CA ASP A 98 1.73 -6.28 14.97
C ASP A 98 1.20 -7.51 15.71
N ALA A 99 -0.07 -7.87 15.47
CA ALA A 99 -0.72 -9.00 16.14
C ALA A 99 -0.04 -10.35 15.81
N ASN A 100 0.63 -10.44 14.66
CA ASN A 100 1.40 -11.61 14.24
C ASN A 100 2.91 -11.47 14.55
N GLY A 101 3.31 -10.42 15.28
CA GLY A 101 4.72 -10.21 15.67
C GLY A 101 5.65 -9.85 14.51
N ILE A 102 5.11 -9.32 13.41
CA ILE A 102 5.89 -8.89 12.26
C ILE A 102 6.31 -7.44 12.47
N GLU A 103 7.61 -7.23 12.63
CA GLU A 103 8.18 -5.91 12.91
C GLU A 103 8.11 -4.98 11.68
N ILE A 104 7.55 -3.79 11.89
CA ILE A 104 7.67 -2.66 10.97
C ILE A 104 8.85 -1.81 11.45
N PRO A 105 9.97 -1.77 10.71
CA PRO A 105 11.21 -1.22 11.22
C PRO A 105 11.15 0.31 11.26
N PHE A 106 11.72 0.89 12.32
CA PHE A 106 12.11 2.29 12.29
C PHE A 106 13.38 2.45 11.44
N PRO A 107 13.61 3.62 10.83
CA PRO A 107 14.90 3.92 10.20
C PRO A 107 16.05 3.69 11.19
N ALA A 108 16.97 2.79 10.85
CA ALA A 108 18.11 2.43 11.70
C ALA A 108 19.42 2.86 11.05
N ARG A 109 20.41 3.24 11.86
CA ARG A 109 21.78 3.54 11.42
C ARG A 109 22.77 2.77 12.27
N THR A 110 23.62 1.99 11.61
CA THR A 110 24.75 1.30 12.26
C THR A 110 25.95 2.24 12.29
N LEU A 111 26.48 2.53 13.49
CA LEU A 111 27.69 3.33 13.68
C LEU A 111 28.88 2.41 13.97
N TYR A 112 29.90 2.47 13.12
CA TYR A 112 31.18 1.80 13.38
C TYR A 112 32.11 2.80 14.07
N GLN A 113 32.41 2.58 15.35
CA GLN A 113 33.41 3.35 16.06
C GLN A 113 34.78 2.69 15.88
N VAL A 114 35.66 3.34 15.13
CA VAL A 114 37.07 2.94 15.01
C VAL A 114 37.86 3.62 16.12
N GLY A 115 38.50 2.84 17.00
CA GLY A 115 39.36 3.37 18.06
C GLY A 115 40.71 3.85 17.50
N PRO A 116 41.42 4.78 18.19
CA PRO A 116 42.75 5.19 17.77
C PRO A 116 43.75 4.05 17.93
N GLU A 117 44.64 3.90 16.95
CA GLU A 117 45.78 2.95 16.93
C GLU A 117 46.77 3.19 18.08
#